data_AF-A0ABD6CNC0-F1
#
_entry.id   AF-A0ABD6CNC0-F1
#
_cell.length_a   1.000
_cell.length_b   1.000
_cell.length_c   1.000
_cell.angle_alpha   90.00
_cell.angle_beta   90.00
_cell.angle_gamma   90.00
#
_symmetry.space_group_name_H-M   'P 1'
#
loop_
_entity.id
_entity.type
_entity.pdbx_description
1 polymer ?
#
loop_
_entity_poly.entity_id
_entity_poly.type
_entity_poly.pdbx_seq_one_letter_code
_entity_poly.pdbx_strand_id
1 'polypeptide(L)' 'MSPDRDYAGRVDIVDEDRRWTYGVTADGSVRLLDAFDDGTAIEEPDDPEYVDDVFLTLDLPGGRR' A
#
# COMPACT_ATOMS: atom_id res chain seq x y z
N MET A 1 -6.76 16.66 -0.31
CA MET A 1 -5.84 16.74 -1.45
C MET A 1 -6.07 15.48 -2.26
N SER A 2 -6.51 15.58 -3.51
CA SER A 2 -6.70 14.38 -4.34
C SER A 2 -5.33 13.97 -4.89
N PRO A 3 -4.75 12.84 -4.47
CA PRO A 3 -3.46 12.41 -4.98
C PRO A 3 -3.68 11.75 -6.34
N ASP A 4 -4.11 12.52 -7.34
CA ASP A 4 -3.86 12.22 -8.75
C ASP A 4 -2.36 12.40 -9.02
N ARG A 5 -1.52 11.71 -8.24
CA ARG A 5 -0.19 11.33 -8.70
C ARG A 5 -0.45 10.23 -9.70
N ASP A 6 0.20 10.28 -10.85
CA ASP A 6 0.12 9.25 -11.90
C ASP A 6 0.61 7.89 -11.35
N TYR A 7 -0.28 7.19 -10.64
CA TYR A 7 -0.05 5.83 -10.23
C TYR A 7 -0.34 4.94 -11.43
N ALA A 8 0.66 4.17 -11.83
CA ALA A 8 0.54 3.17 -12.88
C ALA A 8 -0.30 1.96 -12.42
N GLY A 9 -0.46 1.77 -11.12
CA GLY A 9 -1.27 0.70 -10.55
C GLY A 9 -1.62 0.92 -9.08
N ARG A 10 -2.44 0.02 -8.55
CA ARG A 10 -2.85 0.00 -7.14
C ARG A 10 -2.77 -1.43 -6.59
N VAL A 11 -2.31 -1.54 -5.36
CA VAL A 11 -2.29 -2.79 -4.58
C VAL A 11 -3.17 -2.61 -3.35
N ASP A 12 -4.14 -3.49 -3.16
CA ASP A 12 -4.93 -3.57 -1.93
C ASP A 12 -4.51 -4.82 -1.16
N ILE A 13 -4.04 -4.64 0.06
CA ILE A 13 -3.78 -5.73 1.01
C ILE A 13 -4.94 -5.74 2.00
N VAL A 14 -5.62 -6.87 2.13
CA VAL A 14 -6.75 -7.05 3.04
C VAL A 14 -6.45 -8.23 3.94
N ASP A 15 -6.52 -8.01 5.24
CA ASP A 15 -6.22 -9.00 6.26
C ASP A 15 -7.17 -8.81 7.44
N GLU A 16 -8.00 -9.82 7.70
CA GLU A 16 -9.10 -9.76 8.66
C GLU A 16 -9.98 -8.50 8.42
N ASP A 17 -10.06 -7.62 9.41
CA ASP A 17 -10.83 -6.37 9.36
C ASP A 17 -9.99 -5.16 8.90
N ARG A 18 -8.72 -5.40 8.53
CA ARG A 18 -7.77 -4.37 8.14
C ARG A 18 -7.52 -4.35 6.64
N ARG A 19 -7.27 -3.15 6.13
CA ARG A 19 -6.93 -2.94 4.73
C ARG A 19 -5.90 -1.84 4.57
N TRP A 20 -4.91 -2.07 3.72
CA TRP A 20 -3.95 -1.07 3.26
C TRP A 20 -4.05 -0.92 1.75
N THR A 21 -4.07 0.32 1.27
CA THR A 21 -4.14 0.66 -0.15
C THR A 21 -2.85 1.35 -0.55
N TYR A 22 -2.12 0.75 -1.48
CA TYR A 22 -0.86 1.29 -1.98
C TYR A 22 -0.99 1.72 -3.44
N GLY A 23 -0.38 2.85 -3.78
CA GLY A 23 -0.19 3.30 -5.15
C GLY A 23 1.16 2.88 -5.66
N VAL A 24 1.20 2.33 -6.87
CA VAL A 24 2.45 2.00 -7.59
C VAL A 24 2.71 3.12 -8.59
N THR A 25 3.82 3.83 -8.44
CA THR A 25 4.22 4.90 -9.37
C THR A 25 4.82 4.33 -10.65
N ALA A 26 4.90 5.14 -11.71
CA ALA A 26 5.43 4.70 -13.00
C ALA A 26 6.91 4.25 -12.96
N ASP A 27 7.67 4.69 -11.95
CA ASP A 27 9.05 4.24 -11.68
C ASP A 27 9.12 2.94 -10.87
N GLY A 28 7.97 2.33 -10.57
CA GLY A 28 7.83 1.10 -9.80
C GLY A 28 7.72 1.30 -8.29
N SER A 29 8.00 2.50 -7.77
CA SER A 29 7.94 2.73 -6.31
C SER A 29 6.54 2.51 -5.75
N VAL A 30 6.45 2.01 -4.52
CA VAL A 30 5.17 1.79 -3.83
C VAL A 30 5.00 2.81 -2.70
N ARG A 31 3.79 3.37 -2.55
CA ARG A 31 3.44 4.33 -1.49
C ARG A 31 2.10 4.01 -0.87
N LEU A 32 2.02 4.01 0.45
CA LEU A 32 0.74 3.89 1.17
C LEU A 32 -0.12 5.12 0.89
N LEU A 33 -1.39 4.89 0.53
CA LEU A 33 -2.37 5.92 0.21
C LEU A 33 -3.40 6.05 1.32
N ASP A 34 -3.95 4.91 1.76
CA ASP A 34 -4.98 4.84 2.78
C ASP A 34 -4.85 3.51 3.54
N ALA A 35 -5.30 3.50 4.79
CA ALA A 35 -5.52 2.27 5.54
C ALA A 35 -6.79 2.35 6.37
N PHE A 36 -7.39 1.20 6.65
CA PHE A 36 -8.65 1.07 7.37
C PHE A 36 -8.56 -0.07 8.39
N ASP A 37 -9.22 0.10 9.54
CA ASP A 37 -9.49 -0.92 10.55
C ASP A 37 -11.00 -0.97 10.83
N ASP A 38 -11.65 -2.10 10.59
CA ASP A 38 -13.11 -2.29 10.66
C ASP A 38 -13.88 -1.20 9.89
N GLY A 39 -13.40 -0.89 8.68
CA GLY A 39 -13.97 0.14 7.81
C GLY A 39 -13.71 1.59 8.24
N THR A 40 -13.00 1.83 9.34
CA THR A 40 -12.62 3.16 9.82
C THR A 40 -11.24 3.54 9.30
N ALA A 41 -11.10 4.71 8.67
CA ALA A 41 -9.82 5.19 8.18
C ALA A 41 -8.84 5.47 9.33
N ILE A 42 -7.59 5.07 9.16
CA ILE A 42 -6.49 5.28 10.11
C ILE A 42 -5.68 6.48 9.63
N GLU A 43 -5.46 7.50 10.49
CA GLU A 43 -4.72 8.72 10.09
C GLU A 43 -3.21 8.48 9.94
N GLU A 44 -2.62 7.66 10.81
CA GLU A 44 -1.19 7.34 10.81
C GLU A 44 -1.00 5.82 10.84
N PRO A 45 -1.28 5.12 9.73
CA PRO A 45 -1.16 3.67 9.67
C PRO A 45 0.29 3.22 9.56
N ASP A 46 0.64 2.22 10.35
CA ASP A 46 1.83 1.41 10.14
C ASP A 46 1.59 0.38 9.03
N ASP A 47 2.65 0.06 8.29
CA ASP A 47 2.65 -1.04 7.34
C ASP A 47 2.58 -2.40 8.07
N PRO A 48 1.89 -3.41 7.51
CA PRO A 48 1.93 -4.75 8.06
C PRO A 48 3.34 -5.34 7.92
N GLU A 49 3.79 -6.13 8.90
CA GLU A 49 5.17 -6.66 8.95
C GLU A 49 5.54 -7.50 7.71
N TYR A 50 4.55 -8.08 7.04
CA TYR A 50 4.71 -8.92 5.84
C TYR A 50 4.60 -8.14 4.52
N VAL A 51 4.44 -6.81 4.54
CA VAL A 51 4.19 -6.01 3.34
C VAL A 51 5.31 -6.16 2.31
N ASP A 52 6.56 -6.24 2.78
CA ASP A 52 7.73 -6.33 1.93
C ASP A 52 7.77 -7.67 1.17
N ASP A 53 7.34 -8.76 1.80
CA ASP A 53 7.23 -10.07 1.17
C ASP A 53 6.13 -10.10 0.09
N VAL A 54 5.03 -9.38 0.32
CA VAL A 54 3.96 -9.21 -0.67
C VAL A 54 4.49 -8.45 -1.88
N PHE A 55 5.17 -7.33 -1.67
CA PHE A 55 5.74 -6.54 -2.77
C PHE A 55 6.82 -7.32 -3.53
N LEU A 56 7.68 -8.06 -2.83
CA LEU A 56 8.68 -8.93 -3.45
C LEU A 56 8.02 -10.01 -4.33
N THR A 57 6.96 -10.64 -3.83
CA THR A 57 6.22 -11.68 -4.58
C THR A 57 5.56 -11.12 -5.85
N LEU A 58 5.15 -9.86 -5.81
CA LEU A 58 4.58 -9.13 -6.95
C LEU A 58 5.63 -8.49 -7.86
N ASP A 59 6.93 -8.68 -7.58
CA ASP A 59 8.06 -8.05 -8.28
C ASP A 59 8.00 -6.51 -8.28
N LEU A 60 7.54 -5.93 -7.17
CA LEU A 60 7.43 -4.48 -6.96
C LEU A 60 8.60 -3.96 -6.11
N PRO A 61 9.31 -2.89 -6.54
CA PRO A 61 10.37 -2.26 -5.75
C PRO A 61 9.77 -1.38 -4.65
N GLY A 62 9.21 -2.03 -3.62
CA GLY A 62 8.68 -1.40 -2.41
C GLY A 62 9.30 -1.92 -1.11
N GLY A 63 9.91 -3.10 -1.14
CA GLY A 63 10.53 -3.71 0.03
C GLY A 63 11.81 -2.98 0.44
N ARG A 64 11.85 -2.45 1.66
CA ARG A 64 13.01 -1.73 2.19
C ARG A 64 14.20 -2.70 2.24
N ARG A 65 15.17 -2.54 1.34
CA ARG A 65 16.48 -3.21 1.44
C ARG A 65 17.37 -2.55 2.49
#